data_AF-A0A6N2MSG8-F1
#
_entry.id   AF-A0A6N2MSG8-F1
#
_cell.length_a   1.000
_cell.length_b   1.000
_cell.length_c   1.000
_cell.angle_alpha   90.00
_cell.angle_beta   90.00
_cell.angle_gamma   90.00
#
_symmetry.space_group_name_H-M   'P 1'
#
loop_
_entity.id
_entity.type
_entity.pdbx_description
1 polymer ?
#
loop_
_entity_poly.entity_id
_entity_poly.type
_entity_poly.pdbx_seq_one_letter_code
_entity_poly.pdbx_strand_id
1 'polypeptide(L)'
;MKEPSRIGDRSTSDVVVRLRTHEGRDDWFYCHSLILIEKSKYFADRLSEDWPTCQILDSRNCVEVYCEESDFDHHVNFLRLLYVVIDGSLEDIWHGVKNALGILRVSVELECAQIVSACANYLEAMPWEEAEEDEILKIIPGMGLKAQPILARVQPVNPTAVLRIFLSAIKFATSSPPSAMNDLKTSAQEQLEYMLTEDDDAPLLTADQDVKFEVKECVKRLFTRFTNMLEALLCGPVESSYEKGKMQSFQSYLSDLSWAFQILNKLEIMKEFVNSWVGASDKIVLVVEQASSVAEIIETKSKVIEVAAKVLEAIGYGNVILPTAKRLHMVKVWLPFVRITKPLIDSATTNSKDAQELKIDGELWQSLESTFVSMVLTLPSEDQAEILTEWLGNENIHYPDFTEAFEVWCYRSKVAKRRLADMLGNHGMANSIL
;
A
#
# COMPACT_ATOMS: atom_id res chain seq x y z
N MET A 1 55.65 27.53 16.95
CA MET A 1 54.55 26.63 16.58
C MET A 1 55.02 25.87 15.35
N LYS A 2 55.03 24.52 15.37
CA LYS A 2 55.25 23.74 14.14
C LYS A 2 54.05 23.97 13.22
N GLU A 3 54.28 24.21 11.93
CA GLU A 3 53.20 24.28 10.96
C GLU A 3 52.43 22.94 10.92
N PRO A 4 51.10 22.97 10.74
CA PRO A 4 50.32 21.74 10.64
C PRO A 4 50.74 20.95 9.40
N SER A 5 51.05 19.66 9.56
CA SER A 5 51.38 18.76 8.46
C SER A 5 50.27 18.74 7.42
N ARG A 6 50.64 18.84 6.14
CA ARG A 6 49.70 18.81 5.00
C ARG A 6 50.05 17.65 4.08
N ILE A 7 49.02 16.96 3.59
CA ILE A 7 49.19 15.92 2.57
C ILE A 7 49.81 16.53 1.30
N GLY A 8 50.77 15.82 0.69
CA GLY A 8 51.47 16.26 -0.52
C GLY A 8 52.69 17.16 -0.30
N ASP A 9 53.01 17.56 0.95
CA ASP A 9 54.22 18.33 1.24
C ASP A 9 55.47 17.44 1.18
N ARG A 10 56.15 17.47 0.05
CA ARG A 10 57.39 16.71 -0.19
C ARG A 10 58.52 17.05 0.76
N SER A 11 58.54 18.25 1.35
CA SER A 11 59.66 18.70 2.17
C SER A 11 59.65 18.09 3.57
N THR A 12 58.47 17.71 4.06
CA THR A 12 58.25 17.20 5.43
C THR A 12 57.78 15.74 5.47
N SER A 13 57.35 15.18 4.35
CA SER A 13 56.88 13.80 4.23
C SER A 13 58.02 12.78 4.31
N ASP A 14 57.79 11.69 5.04
CA ASP A 14 58.73 10.59 5.27
C ASP A 14 58.27 9.25 4.65
N VAL A 15 57.04 9.20 4.13
CA VAL A 15 56.46 8.01 3.46
C VAL A 15 55.69 8.40 2.20
N VAL A 16 55.70 7.53 1.19
CA VAL A 16 54.91 7.66 -0.03
C VAL A 16 53.82 6.58 -0.04
N VAL A 17 52.56 6.99 -0.19
CA VAL A 17 51.46 6.07 -0.48
C VAL A 17 51.23 6.05 -1.98
N ARG A 18 51.26 4.87 -2.59
CA ARG A 18 51.07 4.66 -4.02
C ARG A 18 49.73 4.00 -4.26
N LEU A 19 48.78 4.74 -4.82
CA LEU A 19 47.46 4.21 -5.19
C LEU A 19 47.54 3.64 -6.62
N ARG A 20 47.17 2.37 -6.78
CA ARG A 20 47.25 1.65 -8.05
C ARG A 20 45.94 1.01 -8.44
N THR A 21 45.58 1.13 -9.71
CA THR A 21 44.43 0.43 -10.27
C THR A 21 44.88 -0.64 -11.26
N HIS A 22 44.05 -1.66 -11.45
CA HIS A 22 44.31 -2.74 -12.41
C HIS A 22 44.33 -2.24 -13.86
N GLU A 23 43.71 -1.08 -14.12
CA GLU A 23 43.68 -0.40 -15.41
C GLU A 23 44.96 0.39 -15.71
N GLY A 24 45.91 0.43 -14.75
CA GLY A 24 47.23 1.01 -14.93
C GLY A 24 47.39 2.43 -14.39
N ARG A 25 46.39 2.97 -13.68
CA ARG A 25 46.54 4.24 -12.95
C ARG A 25 47.50 4.05 -11.78
N ASP A 26 48.37 5.02 -11.56
CA ASP A 26 49.45 4.93 -10.59
C ASP A 26 49.86 6.31 -10.07
N ASP A 27 49.27 6.71 -8.94
CA ASP A 27 49.44 8.04 -8.35
C ASP A 27 50.21 7.97 -7.02
N TRP A 28 51.11 8.94 -6.80
CA TRP A 28 51.95 9.03 -5.60
C TRP A 28 51.50 10.15 -4.66
N PHE A 29 51.25 9.79 -3.41
CA PHE A 29 50.87 10.71 -2.34
C PHE A 29 51.99 10.79 -1.30
N TYR A 30 52.53 11.99 -1.09
CA TYR A 30 53.53 12.24 -0.06
C TYR A 30 52.84 12.43 1.29
N CYS A 31 53.14 11.54 2.22
CA CYS A 31 52.45 11.40 3.50
C CYS A 31 53.44 11.34 4.67
N HIS A 32 52.90 11.34 5.88
CA HIS A 32 53.61 11.39 7.15
C HIS A 32 53.28 10.10 7.92
N SER A 33 54.27 9.25 8.13
CA SER A 33 54.14 7.92 8.74
C SER A 33 53.41 7.99 10.10
N LEU A 34 53.75 8.98 10.92
CA LEU A 34 53.13 9.22 12.23
C LEU A 34 51.61 9.37 12.14
N ILE A 35 51.11 10.11 11.14
CA ILE A 35 49.65 10.31 10.96
C ILE A 35 49.00 9.03 10.45
N LEU A 36 49.61 8.36 9.45
CA LEU A 36 49.04 7.14 8.89
C LEU A 36 48.95 6.02 9.94
N ILE A 37 50.01 5.79 10.70
CA ILE A 37 50.11 4.77 11.76
C ILE A 37 49.12 5.05 12.89
N GLU A 38 48.98 6.32 13.32
CA GLU A 38 48.04 6.69 14.39
C GLU A 38 46.59 6.43 13.97
N LYS A 39 46.25 6.71 12.71
CA LYS A 39 44.86 6.77 12.25
C LYS A 39 44.35 5.47 11.62
N SER A 40 45.23 4.64 11.06
CA SER A 40 44.86 3.45 10.28
C SER A 40 45.72 2.26 10.69
N LYS A 41 45.07 1.18 11.14
CA LYS A 41 45.77 -0.05 11.51
C LYS A 41 46.40 -0.74 10.31
N TYR A 42 45.78 -0.66 9.14
CA TYR A 42 46.38 -1.13 7.89
C TYR A 42 47.76 -0.49 7.63
N PHE A 43 47.87 0.84 7.76
CA PHE A 43 49.15 1.51 7.59
C PHE A 43 50.13 1.24 8.74
N ALA A 44 49.64 1.12 9.97
CA ALA A 44 50.44 0.71 11.11
C ALA A 44 51.12 -0.66 10.89
N ASP A 45 50.36 -1.64 10.41
CA ASP A 45 50.86 -2.98 10.12
C ASP A 45 51.85 -2.96 8.94
N ARG A 46 51.52 -2.24 7.85
CA ARG A 46 52.36 -2.11 6.64
C ARG A 46 53.69 -1.39 6.87
N LEU A 47 53.73 -0.45 7.81
CA LEU A 47 54.92 0.35 8.16
C LEU A 47 55.66 -0.19 9.40
N SER A 48 55.19 -1.30 9.97
CA SER A 48 55.84 -1.94 11.10
C SER A 48 57.19 -2.57 10.73
N GLU A 49 58.09 -2.70 11.70
CA GLU A 49 59.39 -3.35 11.50
C GLU A 49 59.26 -4.84 11.13
N ASP A 50 58.14 -5.46 11.52
CA ASP A 50 57.83 -6.87 11.28
C ASP A 50 57.22 -7.13 9.90
N TRP A 51 56.87 -6.08 9.15
CA TRP A 51 56.30 -6.24 7.81
C TRP A 51 57.35 -6.82 6.84
N PRO A 52 57.04 -7.90 6.11
CA PRO A 52 57.98 -8.55 5.20
C PRO A 52 58.28 -7.65 3.99
N THR A 53 59.26 -6.75 4.15
CA THR A 53 59.79 -5.93 3.07
C THR A 53 60.95 -6.65 2.38
N CYS A 54 60.96 -6.65 1.05
CA CYS A 54 62.18 -6.95 0.30
C CYS A 54 63.29 -6.00 0.76
N GLN A 55 64.50 -6.49 1.00
CA GLN A 55 65.65 -5.72 1.52
C GLN A 55 66.25 -4.75 0.48
N ILE A 56 65.41 -4.06 -0.29
CA ILE A 56 65.82 -2.97 -1.17
C ILE A 56 65.74 -1.69 -0.31
N LEU A 57 66.86 -0.99 -0.14
CA LEU A 57 67.06 0.04 0.89
C LEU A 57 66.04 1.19 0.92
N ASP A 58 65.26 1.40 -0.14
CA ASP A 58 64.25 2.47 -0.24
C ASP A 58 62.78 2.00 -0.19
N SER A 59 62.51 0.69 -0.12
CA SER A 59 61.11 0.18 -0.18
C SER A 59 60.35 0.24 1.14
N ARG A 60 61.01 0.57 2.26
CA ARG A 60 60.36 0.65 3.58
C ARG A 60 59.47 1.88 3.75
N ASN A 61 59.71 2.92 2.96
CA ASN A 61 58.98 4.18 3.03
C ASN A 61 57.96 4.33 1.89
N CYS A 62 57.54 3.22 1.27
CA CYS A 62 56.54 3.21 0.21
C CYS A 62 55.45 2.16 0.51
N VAL A 63 54.19 2.57 0.60
CA VAL A 63 53.04 1.67 0.80
C VAL A 63 52.20 1.63 -0.47
N GLU A 64 52.09 0.46 -1.09
CA GLU A 64 51.27 0.25 -2.29
C GLU A 64 49.85 -0.18 -1.90
N VAL A 65 48.85 0.61 -2.26
CA VAL A 65 47.43 0.31 -2.05
C VAL A 65 46.78 0.09 -3.41
N TYR A 66 46.16 -1.08 -3.58
CA TYR A 66 45.47 -1.43 -4.80
C TYR A 66 43.99 -1.16 -4.64
N CYS A 67 43.38 -0.52 -5.64
CA CYS A 67 41.94 -0.24 -5.65
C CYS A 67 41.35 -0.40 -7.06
N GLU A 68 40.02 -0.45 -7.14
CA GLU A 68 39.30 -0.33 -8.42
C GLU A 68 39.26 1.12 -8.89
N GLU A 69 39.17 1.34 -10.20
CA GLU A 69 39.13 2.69 -10.76
C GLU A 69 37.90 3.48 -10.26
N SER A 70 36.77 2.79 -10.05
CA SER A 70 35.55 3.33 -9.45
C SER A 70 35.72 3.84 -8.01
N ASP A 71 36.67 3.27 -7.26
CA ASP A 71 36.93 3.63 -5.86
C ASP A 71 38.17 4.51 -5.68
N PHE A 72 38.84 4.87 -6.77
CA PHE A 72 40.07 5.66 -6.74
C PHE A 72 39.87 7.00 -6.00
N ASP A 73 38.83 7.76 -6.37
CA ASP A 73 38.56 9.05 -5.75
C ASP A 73 38.19 8.92 -4.26
N HIS A 74 37.53 7.82 -3.87
CA HIS A 74 37.25 7.51 -2.46
C HIS A 74 38.54 7.26 -1.67
N HIS A 75 39.54 6.58 -2.26
CA HIS A 75 40.85 6.39 -1.66
C HIS A 75 41.63 7.70 -1.51
N VAL A 76 41.57 8.59 -2.52
CA VAL A 76 42.19 9.91 -2.43
C VAL A 76 41.54 10.74 -1.32
N ASN A 77 40.21 10.75 -1.24
CA ASN A 77 39.46 11.46 -0.21
C ASN A 77 39.75 10.89 1.19
N PHE A 78 39.83 9.57 1.32
CA PHE A 78 40.26 8.91 2.55
C PHE A 78 41.63 9.40 3.01
N LEU A 79 42.64 9.41 2.13
CA LEU A 79 43.99 9.88 2.49
C LEU A 79 43.99 11.35 2.92
N ARG A 80 43.22 12.21 2.25
CA ARG A 80 43.06 13.63 2.63
C ARG A 80 42.42 13.76 4.01
N LEU A 81 41.42 12.94 4.32
CA LEU A 81 40.70 12.94 5.60
C LEU A 81 41.61 12.58 6.79
N LEU A 82 42.66 11.78 6.59
CA LEU A 82 43.62 11.47 7.66
C LEU A 82 44.34 12.73 8.20
N TYR A 83 44.42 13.79 7.39
CA TYR A 83 45.06 15.06 7.73
C TYR A 83 44.10 16.12 8.26
N VAL A 84 42.80 15.84 8.28
CA VAL A 84 41.77 16.77 8.76
C VAL A 84 41.42 16.42 10.20
N VAL A 85 41.27 17.45 11.05
CA VAL A 85 40.72 17.26 12.38
C VAL A 85 39.22 17.04 12.23
N ILE A 86 38.76 15.82 12.47
CA ILE A 86 37.34 15.48 12.40
C ILE A 86 36.68 15.89 13.73
N ASP A 87 36.23 17.14 13.83
CA ASP A 87 35.62 17.72 15.05
C ASP A 87 34.13 18.07 14.92
N GLY A 88 33.40 17.38 14.03
CA GLY A 88 31.95 17.51 13.88
C GLY A 88 31.48 18.73 13.09
N SER A 89 32.34 19.68 12.75
CA SER A 89 32.04 20.88 11.94
C SER A 89 32.13 20.64 10.41
N LEU A 90 31.94 19.40 9.95
CA LEU A 90 32.41 18.93 8.64
C LEU A 90 31.29 18.42 7.72
N GLU A 91 30.16 19.13 7.71
CA GLU A 91 29.00 18.85 6.85
C GLU A 91 29.37 18.85 5.35
N ASP A 92 30.36 19.65 4.96
CA ASP A 92 30.78 19.80 3.56
C ASP A 92 31.76 18.73 3.04
N ILE A 93 32.34 17.83 3.86
CA ILE A 93 33.35 16.90 3.32
C ILE A 93 32.73 15.74 2.53
N TRP A 94 31.55 15.30 2.96
CA TRP A 94 30.99 14.05 2.48
C TRP A 94 30.36 14.17 1.10
N HIS A 95 29.95 15.38 0.69
CA HIS A 95 29.39 15.66 -0.64
C HIS A 95 28.28 14.68 -1.09
N GLY A 96 27.48 14.18 -0.14
CA GLY A 96 26.37 13.26 -0.39
C GLY A 96 26.61 11.83 0.12
N VAL A 97 25.51 11.05 0.17
CA VAL A 97 25.48 9.68 0.72
C VAL A 97 26.38 8.74 -0.08
N LYS A 98 26.29 8.75 -1.41
CA LYS A 98 27.14 7.92 -2.29
C LYS A 98 28.65 8.07 -2.01
N ASN A 99 29.15 9.30 -1.90
CA ASN A 99 30.58 9.51 -1.64
C ASN A 99 30.94 9.15 -0.18
N ALA A 100 30.04 9.38 0.78
CA ALA A 100 30.23 8.90 2.15
C ALA A 100 30.30 7.37 2.23
N LEU A 101 29.49 6.63 1.45
CA LEU A 101 29.51 5.17 1.37
C LEU A 101 30.80 4.64 0.75
N GLY A 102 31.26 5.26 -0.34
CA GLY A 102 32.55 4.93 -0.94
C GLY A 102 33.71 5.13 0.03
N ILE A 103 33.76 6.28 0.71
CA ILE A 103 34.79 6.55 1.73
C ILE A 103 34.66 5.59 2.92
N LEU A 104 33.44 5.25 3.35
CA LEU A 104 33.20 4.30 4.43
C LEU A 104 33.75 2.92 4.08
N ARG A 105 33.49 2.42 2.87
CA ARG A 105 34.04 1.14 2.37
C ARG A 105 35.56 1.14 2.45
N VAL A 106 36.21 2.16 1.90
CA VAL A 106 37.67 2.31 1.97
C VAL A 106 38.17 2.39 3.41
N SER A 107 37.46 3.09 4.28
CA SER A 107 37.83 3.26 5.69
C SER A 107 37.72 1.98 6.49
N VAL A 108 36.77 1.12 6.15
CA VAL A 108 36.64 -0.23 6.71
C VAL A 108 37.79 -1.11 6.23
N GLU A 109 38.08 -1.12 4.92
CA GLU A 109 39.18 -1.89 4.32
C GLU A 109 40.56 -1.48 4.89
N LEU A 110 40.80 -0.18 5.03
CA LEU A 110 42.04 0.38 5.55
C LEU A 110 42.03 0.54 7.08
N GLU A 111 41.06 -0.07 7.76
CA GLU A 111 40.95 -0.16 9.23
C GLU A 111 41.09 1.19 9.97
N CYS A 112 40.43 2.25 9.48
CA CYS A 112 40.42 3.58 10.10
C CYS A 112 39.16 3.82 10.93
N ALA A 113 39.26 3.56 12.24
CA ALA A 113 38.13 3.68 13.16
C ALA A 113 37.51 5.09 13.23
N GLN A 114 38.32 6.14 13.11
CA GLN A 114 37.86 7.53 13.22
C GLN A 114 36.98 7.92 12.03
N ILE A 115 37.43 7.63 10.80
CA ILE A 115 36.67 7.94 9.59
C ILE A 115 35.42 7.05 9.50
N VAL A 116 35.50 5.76 9.86
CA VAL A 116 34.30 4.88 9.94
C VAL A 116 33.24 5.48 10.86
N SER A 117 33.63 6.01 12.02
CA SER A 117 32.68 6.63 12.96
C SER A 117 32.08 7.92 12.38
N ALA A 118 32.89 8.71 11.69
CA ALA A 118 32.45 9.96 11.08
C ALA A 118 31.48 9.74 9.92
N CYS A 119 31.78 8.78 9.04
CA CYS A 119 30.86 8.31 8.00
C CYS A 119 29.57 7.77 8.62
N ALA A 120 29.67 6.96 9.68
CA ALA A 120 28.48 6.39 10.32
C ALA A 120 27.55 7.47 10.88
N ASN A 121 28.09 8.49 11.55
CA ASN A 121 27.32 9.63 12.05
C ASN A 121 26.69 10.45 10.92
N TYR A 122 27.42 10.67 9.82
CA TYR A 122 26.87 11.37 8.66
C TYR A 122 25.72 10.58 8.04
N LEU A 123 25.92 9.30 7.77
CA LEU A 123 24.90 8.45 7.18
C LEU A 123 23.68 8.35 8.08
N GLU A 124 23.85 8.20 9.40
CA GLU A 124 22.74 8.17 10.36
C GLU A 124 21.86 9.43 10.29
N ALA A 125 22.44 10.58 9.99
CA ALA A 125 21.74 11.85 9.88
C ALA A 125 21.14 12.14 8.48
N MET A 126 21.45 11.35 7.45
CA MET A 126 21.04 11.61 6.07
C MET A 126 19.94 10.64 5.57
N PRO A 127 18.99 11.10 4.73
CA PRO A 127 18.06 10.20 4.06
C PRO A 127 18.81 9.31 3.06
N TRP A 128 18.33 8.08 2.84
CA TRP A 128 18.92 7.12 1.90
C TRP A 128 17.87 6.67 0.89
N GLU A 129 18.33 6.36 -0.31
CA GLU A 129 17.56 5.60 -1.30
C GLU A 129 17.72 4.09 -1.07
N GLU A 130 16.82 3.28 -1.64
CA GLU A 130 16.84 1.81 -1.51
C GLU A 130 18.19 1.20 -1.95
N ALA A 131 18.75 1.68 -3.07
CA ALA A 131 20.05 1.22 -3.56
C ALA A 131 21.21 1.58 -2.61
N GLU A 132 21.11 2.69 -1.89
CA GLU A 132 22.09 3.12 -0.90
C GLU A 132 21.96 2.29 0.38
N GLU A 133 20.74 1.93 0.78
CA GLU A 133 20.48 1.01 1.91
C GLU A 133 21.07 -0.38 1.65
N ASP A 134 20.90 -0.93 0.44
CA ASP A 134 21.54 -2.18 0.02
C ASP A 134 23.07 -2.13 0.11
N GLU A 135 23.67 -1.00 -0.22
CA GLU A 135 25.11 -0.79 -0.09
C GLU A 135 25.55 -0.69 1.37
N ILE A 136 24.78 0.01 2.20
CA ILE A 136 24.98 0.08 3.66
C ILE A 136 24.99 -1.34 4.26
N LEU A 137 24.01 -2.17 3.91
CA LEU A 137 23.88 -3.54 4.41
C LEU A 137 25.10 -4.42 4.05
N LYS A 138 25.74 -4.17 2.90
CA LYS A 138 26.98 -4.87 2.49
C LYS A 138 28.19 -4.44 3.30
N ILE A 139 28.26 -3.18 3.77
CA ILE A 139 29.42 -2.63 4.48
C ILE A 139 29.36 -2.88 6.00
N ILE A 140 28.14 -2.95 6.58
CA ILE A 140 27.90 -3.15 8.01
C ILE A 140 28.77 -4.24 8.67
N PRO A 141 28.97 -5.45 8.08
CA PRO A 141 29.76 -6.50 8.71
C PRO A 141 31.19 -6.09 9.11
N GLY A 142 31.79 -5.13 8.39
CA GLY A 142 33.15 -4.63 8.68
C GLY A 142 33.22 -3.46 9.69
N MET A 143 32.08 -2.92 10.12
CA MET A 143 32.05 -1.72 10.99
C MET A 143 32.07 -2.04 12.50
N GLY A 144 31.73 -3.28 12.88
CA GLY A 144 31.57 -3.68 14.29
C GLY A 144 30.55 -2.82 15.03
N LEU A 145 30.85 -2.41 16.26
CA LEU A 145 29.94 -1.60 17.11
C LEU A 145 29.58 -0.23 16.51
N LYS A 146 30.36 0.28 15.54
CA LYS A 146 30.12 1.58 14.91
C LYS A 146 28.92 1.57 13.95
N ALA A 147 28.45 0.39 13.54
CA ALA A 147 27.25 0.26 12.73
C ALA A 147 25.96 0.50 13.50
N GLN A 148 25.99 0.51 14.84
CA GLN A 148 24.77 0.50 15.66
C GLN A 148 23.79 1.66 15.36
N PRO A 149 24.23 2.92 15.17
CA PRO A 149 23.32 4.02 14.88
C PRO A 149 22.59 3.85 13.53
N ILE A 150 23.32 3.38 12.50
CA ILE A 150 22.75 3.07 11.18
C ILE A 150 21.80 1.88 11.26
N LEU A 151 22.24 0.80 11.92
CA LEU A 151 21.44 -0.41 12.09
C LEU A 151 20.09 -0.10 12.77
N ALA A 152 20.05 0.83 13.72
CA ALA A 152 18.80 1.21 14.37
C ALA A 152 17.72 1.74 13.40
N ARG A 153 18.09 2.21 12.20
CA ARG A 153 17.15 2.66 11.15
C ARG A 153 16.64 1.53 10.25
N VAL A 154 17.45 0.49 10.04
CA VAL A 154 17.17 -0.61 9.09
C VAL A 154 16.64 -1.87 9.80
N GLN A 155 16.70 -1.90 11.13
CA GLN A 155 16.17 -3.01 11.91
C GLN A 155 14.64 -3.13 11.73
N PRO A 156 14.09 -4.36 11.73
CA PRO A 156 12.65 -4.57 11.67
C PRO A 156 11.93 -3.75 12.73
N VAL A 157 10.87 -3.06 12.31
CA VAL A 157 10.09 -2.19 13.19
C VAL A 157 9.45 -3.00 14.30
N ASN A 158 9.43 -2.45 15.51
CA ASN A 158 8.76 -3.06 16.65
C ASN A 158 7.26 -3.30 16.33
N PRO A 159 6.73 -4.53 16.45
CA PRO A 159 5.32 -4.84 16.15
C PRO A 159 4.31 -3.98 16.95
N THR A 160 4.67 -3.57 18.17
CA THR A 160 3.83 -2.68 19.00
C THR A 160 3.77 -1.27 18.42
N ALA A 161 4.84 -0.79 17.79
CA ALA A 161 4.86 0.50 17.11
C ALA A 161 4.02 0.45 15.83
N VAL A 162 4.15 -0.61 15.04
CA VAL A 162 3.31 -0.87 13.86
C VAL A 162 1.83 -0.87 14.24
N LEU A 163 1.45 -1.62 15.28
CA LEU A 163 0.08 -1.66 15.79
C LEU A 163 -0.41 -0.27 16.19
N ARG A 164 0.40 0.52 16.90
CA ARG A 164 0.01 1.87 17.33
C ARG A 164 -0.25 2.81 16.16
N ILE A 165 0.60 2.74 15.13
CA ILE A 165 0.45 3.53 13.90
C ILE A 165 -0.84 3.11 13.20
N PHE A 166 -1.04 1.80 12.99
CA PHE A 166 -2.25 1.27 12.35
C PHE A 166 -3.52 1.72 13.07
N LEU A 167 -3.59 1.55 14.40
CA LEU A 167 -4.75 1.94 15.20
C LEU A 167 -5.02 3.46 15.17
N SER A 168 -3.98 4.28 15.07
CA SER A 168 -4.13 5.72 14.95
C SER A 168 -4.62 6.11 13.55
N ALA A 169 -4.03 5.51 12.52
CA ALA A 169 -4.39 5.72 11.13
C ALA A 169 -5.83 5.28 10.84
N ILE A 170 -6.27 4.10 11.29
CA ILE A 170 -7.66 3.63 11.05
C ILE A 170 -8.70 4.53 11.72
N LYS A 171 -8.41 5.04 12.92
CA LYS A 171 -9.27 6.01 13.61
C LYS A 171 -9.37 7.33 12.85
N PHE A 172 -8.25 7.81 12.32
CA PHE A 172 -8.20 9.02 11.52
C PHE A 172 -8.87 8.85 10.15
N ALA A 173 -8.55 7.79 9.42
CA ALA A 173 -9.06 7.45 8.09
C ALA A 173 -10.57 7.19 8.08
N THR A 174 -11.15 6.71 9.18
CA THR A 174 -12.61 6.56 9.31
C THR A 174 -13.30 7.81 9.85
N SER A 175 -12.56 8.84 10.28
CA SER A 175 -13.11 10.09 10.84
C SER A 175 -13.54 11.09 9.76
N SER A 176 -14.06 12.23 10.21
CA SER A 176 -14.47 13.36 9.35
C SER A 176 -13.58 14.58 9.65
N PRO A 177 -12.29 14.56 9.26
CA PRO A 177 -11.37 15.66 9.53
C PRO A 177 -11.74 16.91 8.71
N PRO A 178 -11.19 18.09 9.06
CA PRO A 178 -11.34 19.29 8.23
C PRO A 178 -10.80 19.07 6.80
N SER A 179 -11.36 19.78 5.82
CA SER A 179 -11.01 19.62 4.40
C SER A 179 -9.52 19.83 4.09
N ALA A 180 -8.82 20.67 4.87
CA ALA A 180 -7.38 20.88 4.77
C ALA A 180 -6.54 19.62 5.07
N MET A 181 -7.14 18.57 5.65
CA MET A 181 -6.50 17.31 5.98
C MET A 181 -6.97 16.15 5.08
N ASN A 182 -7.70 16.43 3.99
CA ASN A 182 -8.18 15.39 3.08
C ASN A 182 -7.04 14.59 2.46
N ASP A 183 -5.97 15.25 2.01
CA ASP A 183 -4.80 14.56 1.42
C ASP A 183 -4.14 13.62 2.44
N LEU A 184 -4.05 14.05 3.70
CA LEU A 184 -3.52 13.21 4.78
C LEU A 184 -4.44 12.02 5.07
N LYS A 185 -5.76 12.20 4.96
CA LYS A 185 -6.74 11.13 5.14
C LYS A 185 -6.60 10.10 4.01
N THR A 186 -6.52 10.54 2.77
CA THR A 186 -6.30 9.68 1.60
C THR A 186 -4.98 8.92 1.74
N SER A 187 -3.89 9.61 2.10
CA SER A 187 -2.60 8.95 2.36
C SER A 187 -2.71 7.91 3.48
N ALA A 188 -3.40 8.21 4.59
CA ALA A 188 -3.62 7.23 5.64
C ALA A 188 -4.44 6.02 5.16
N GLN A 189 -5.44 6.23 4.30
CA GLN A 189 -6.24 5.18 3.68
C GLN A 189 -5.38 4.25 2.80
N GLU A 190 -4.55 4.82 1.94
CA GLU A 190 -3.61 4.08 1.07
C GLU A 190 -2.57 3.30 1.87
N GLN A 191 -1.96 3.92 2.89
CA GLN A 191 -0.96 3.25 3.72
C GLN A 191 -1.56 2.12 4.55
N LEU A 192 -2.80 2.26 5.05
CA LEU A 192 -3.50 1.17 5.73
C LEU A 192 -3.76 -0.03 4.80
N GLU A 193 -4.05 0.21 3.52
CA GLU A 193 -4.16 -0.86 2.54
C GLU A 193 -2.82 -1.53 2.28
N TYR A 194 -1.76 -0.75 2.12
CA TYR A 194 -0.40 -1.27 1.93
C TYR A 194 0.04 -2.14 3.12
N MET A 195 -0.16 -1.67 4.35
CA MET A 195 0.18 -2.41 5.59
C MET A 195 -0.50 -3.78 5.71
N LEU A 196 -1.63 -3.99 5.03
CA LEU A 196 -2.43 -5.22 5.06
C LEU A 196 -2.26 -6.08 3.79
N THR A 197 -1.54 -5.59 2.78
CA THR A 197 -1.36 -6.32 1.52
C THR A 197 -0.25 -7.33 1.67
N GLU A 198 -0.47 -8.52 1.15
CA GLU A 198 0.55 -9.56 0.95
C GLU A 198 0.88 -9.54 -0.55
N ASP A 199 2.13 -9.23 -0.88
CA ASP A 199 2.65 -9.16 -2.25
C ASP A 199 3.91 -10.02 -2.40
N ASP A 200 5.06 -9.44 -2.76
CA ASP A 200 6.34 -10.12 -2.69
C ASP A 200 6.83 -10.22 -1.23
N ASP A 201 6.32 -9.33 -0.35
CA ASP A 201 6.61 -9.27 1.07
C ASP A 201 5.40 -9.69 1.94
N ALA A 202 5.69 -10.07 3.19
CA ALA A 202 4.67 -10.35 4.18
C ALA A 202 3.99 -9.05 4.66
N PRO A 203 2.68 -9.08 5.02
CA PRO A 203 1.99 -7.90 5.53
C PRO A 203 2.69 -7.30 6.74
N LEU A 204 2.82 -5.97 6.77
CA LEU A 204 3.46 -5.27 7.88
C LEU A 204 2.70 -5.51 9.21
N LEU A 205 1.38 -5.69 9.14
CA LEU A 205 0.55 -6.02 10.29
C LEU A 205 -0.21 -7.34 10.10
N THR A 206 0.04 -8.31 10.98
CA THR A 206 -0.85 -9.45 11.17
C THR A 206 -2.02 -9.06 12.08
N ALA A 207 -3.22 -8.93 11.52
CA ALA A 207 -4.40 -8.50 12.26
C ALA A 207 -5.01 -9.62 13.12
N ASP A 208 -4.87 -9.50 14.44
CA ASP A 208 -5.53 -10.35 15.41
C ASP A 208 -7.01 -9.95 15.64
N GLN A 209 -7.66 -10.60 16.60
CA GLN A 209 -9.07 -10.33 16.92
C GLN A 209 -9.30 -8.94 17.51
N ASP A 210 -8.34 -8.39 18.26
CA ASP A 210 -8.46 -7.08 18.89
C ASP A 210 -8.33 -5.96 17.84
N VAL A 211 -7.41 -6.12 16.90
CA VAL A 211 -7.30 -5.26 15.71
C VAL A 211 -8.58 -5.30 14.90
N LYS A 212 -9.07 -6.51 14.58
CA LYS A 212 -10.32 -6.69 13.83
C LYS A 212 -11.51 -6.04 14.56
N PHE A 213 -11.56 -6.14 15.88
CA PHE A 213 -12.59 -5.49 16.70
C PHE A 213 -12.54 -3.96 16.63
N GLU A 214 -11.36 -3.34 16.78
CA GLU A 214 -11.25 -1.88 16.68
C GLU A 214 -11.58 -1.39 15.26
N VAL A 215 -11.15 -2.10 14.21
CA VAL A 215 -11.52 -1.77 12.82
C VAL A 215 -13.04 -1.78 12.65
N LYS A 216 -13.73 -2.82 13.14
CA LYS A 216 -15.20 -2.91 13.10
C LYS A 216 -15.86 -1.72 13.79
N GLU A 217 -15.41 -1.35 14.99
CA GLU A 217 -15.99 -0.22 15.73
C GLU A 217 -15.73 1.13 15.02
N CYS A 218 -14.56 1.31 14.40
CA CYS A 218 -14.26 2.46 13.54
C CYS A 218 -15.22 2.55 12.34
N VAL A 219 -15.39 1.46 11.60
CA VAL A 219 -16.29 1.42 10.43
C VAL A 219 -17.75 1.58 10.85
N LYS A 220 -18.17 1.01 11.97
CA LYS A 220 -19.52 1.18 12.50
C LYS A 220 -19.82 2.64 12.81
N ARG A 221 -18.87 3.37 13.44
CA ARG A 221 -19.00 4.83 13.66
C ARG A 221 -19.10 5.61 12.36
N LEU A 222 -18.30 5.25 11.34
CA LEU A 222 -18.40 5.82 9.99
C LEU A 222 -19.81 5.59 9.39
N PHE A 223 -20.31 4.36 9.47
CA PHE A 223 -21.63 3.99 8.95
C PHE A 223 -22.77 4.71 9.68
N THR A 224 -22.67 4.88 11.00
CA THR A 224 -23.63 5.68 11.77
C THR A 224 -23.67 7.13 11.28
N ARG A 225 -22.52 7.76 11.05
CA ARG A 225 -22.48 9.13 10.48
C ARG A 225 -23.09 9.20 9.09
N PHE A 226 -22.78 8.22 8.24
CA PHE A 226 -23.39 8.12 6.91
C PHE A 226 -24.92 7.98 6.99
N THR A 227 -25.43 7.15 7.90
CA THR A 227 -26.87 6.95 8.09
C THR A 227 -27.55 8.23 8.58
N ASN A 228 -26.93 8.94 9.51
CA ASN A 228 -27.43 10.25 9.97
C ASN A 228 -27.45 11.28 8.82
N MET A 229 -26.46 11.25 7.93
CA MET A 229 -26.43 12.09 6.72
C MET A 229 -27.58 11.74 5.76
N LEU A 230 -27.83 10.46 5.53
CA LEU A 230 -28.99 10.01 4.73
C LEU A 230 -30.30 10.55 5.31
N GLU A 231 -30.50 10.47 6.62
CA GLU A 231 -31.70 11.00 7.28
C GLU A 231 -31.79 12.52 7.15
N ALA A 232 -30.69 13.24 7.29
CA ALA A 232 -30.65 14.69 7.13
C ALA A 232 -30.88 15.17 5.69
N LEU A 233 -30.60 14.33 4.69
CA LEU A 233 -30.94 14.56 3.28
C LEU A 233 -32.43 14.33 3.02
N LEU A 234 -33.04 13.32 3.66
CA LEU A 234 -34.46 13.02 3.53
C LEU A 234 -35.38 14.00 4.29
N CYS A 235 -34.89 14.68 5.32
CA CYS A 235 -35.71 15.57 6.19
C CYS A 235 -35.54 17.08 5.95
N GLY A 236 -34.67 17.53 5.03
CA GLY A 236 -34.30 18.96 4.91
C GLY A 236 -35.25 19.83 4.07
N PRO A 237 -35.47 21.12 4.42
CA PRO A 237 -36.11 22.08 3.51
C PRO A 237 -35.19 22.46 2.34
N VAL A 238 -35.82 22.75 1.20
CA VAL A 238 -35.18 23.04 -0.09
C VAL A 238 -34.47 24.41 -0.08
N GLU A 239 -33.25 24.46 0.45
CA GLU A 239 -32.32 25.59 0.26
C GLU A 239 -31.09 25.13 -0.52
N SER A 240 -30.95 25.64 -1.75
CA SER A 240 -30.07 25.09 -2.79
C SER A 240 -28.57 25.12 -2.50
N SER A 241 -28.07 26.06 -1.68
CA SER A 241 -26.64 26.12 -1.31
C SER A 241 -26.29 25.14 -0.19
N TYR A 242 -27.22 24.89 0.73
CA TYR A 242 -27.05 23.95 1.84
C TYR A 242 -27.14 22.50 1.35
N GLU A 243 -28.00 22.24 0.35
CA GLU A 243 -28.12 20.92 -0.30
C GLU A 243 -26.84 20.50 -1.02
N LYS A 244 -26.16 21.41 -1.72
CA LYS A 244 -24.92 21.08 -2.45
C LYS A 244 -23.80 20.60 -1.52
N GLY A 245 -23.62 21.26 -0.36
CA GLY A 245 -22.63 20.85 0.64
C GLY A 245 -22.95 19.49 1.28
N LYS A 246 -24.24 19.18 1.48
CA LYS A 246 -24.67 17.86 1.96
C LYS A 246 -24.43 16.77 0.92
N MET A 247 -24.70 17.04 -0.35
CA MET A 247 -24.49 16.07 -1.43
C MET A 247 -23.00 15.74 -1.61
N GLN A 248 -22.13 16.76 -1.56
CA GLN A 248 -20.68 16.53 -1.57
C GLN A 248 -20.22 15.70 -0.35
N SER A 249 -20.80 15.97 0.83
CA SER A 249 -20.51 15.18 2.03
C SER A 249 -20.99 13.73 1.87
N PHE A 250 -22.15 13.51 1.27
CA PHE A 250 -22.69 12.18 0.96
C PHE A 250 -21.77 11.41 0.01
N GLN A 251 -21.31 12.05 -1.07
CA GLN A 251 -20.31 11.48 -1.97
C GLN A 251 -19.00 11.13 -1.24
N SER A 252 -18.50 12.01 -0.36
CA SER A 252 -17.31 11.72 0.45
C SER A 252 -17.49 10.51 1.34
N TYR A 253 -18.67 10.34 1.96
CA TYR A 253 -18.95 9.13 2.75
C TYR A 253 -19.03 7.88 1.89
N LEU A 254 -19.55 7.95 0.66
CA LEU A 254 -19.55 6.81 -0.26
C LEU A 254 -18.12 6.37 -0.60
N SER A 255 -17.22 7.32 -0.87
CA SER A 255 -15.80 7.03 -1.07
C SER A 255 -15.17 6.39 0.18
N ASP A 256 -15.42 6.95 1.37
CA ASP A 256 -14.93 6.38 2.63
C ASP A 256 -15.46 4.96 2.89
N LEU A 257 -16.73 4.70 2.56
CA LEU A 257 -17.35 3.37 2.70
C LEU A 257 -16.80 2.37 1.67
N SER A 258 -16.55 2.82 0.44
CA SER A 258 -15.92 2.02 -0.61
C SER A 258 -14.53 1.55 -0.20
N TRP A 259 -13.74 2.46 0.39
CA TRP A 259 -12.44 2.17 0.98
C TRP A 259 -12.54 1.25 2.21
N ALA A 260 -13.43 1.58 3.15
CA ALA A 260 -13.61 0.78 4.35
C ALA A 260 -14.00 -0.68 4.02
N PHE A 261 -14.79 -0.89 2.97
CA PHE A 261 -15.10 -2.23 2.49
C PHE A 261 -13.86 -3.00 2.02
N GLN A 262 -12.90 -2.36 1.34
CA GLN A 262 -11.65 -3.00 0.93
C GLN A 262 -10.81 -3.44 2.14
N ILE A 263 -10.70 -2.59 3.16
CA ILE A 263 -10.03 -2.94 4.42
C ILE A 263 -10.74 -4.12 5.10
N LEU A 264 -12.07 -4.09 5.20
CA LEU A 264 -12.83 -5.20 5.80
C LEU A 264 -12.72 -6.49 5.00
N ASN A 265 -12.58 -6.42 3.68
CA ASN A 265 -12.37 -7.57 2.81
C ASN A 265 -11.00 -8.20 3.07
N LYS A 266 -9.92 -7.41 3.08
CA LYS A 266 -8.56 -7.89 3.43
C LYS A 266 -8.51 -8.53 4.83
N LEU A 267 -9.35 -8.06 5.75
CA LEU A 267 -9.45 -8.60 7.11
C LEU A 267 -10.51 -9.71 7.29
N GLU A 268 -11.26 -10.03 6.23
CA GLU A 268 -12.35 -11.03 6.21
C GLU A 268 -13.48 -10.78 7.24
N ILE A 269 -13.84 -9.52 7.48
CA ILE A 269 -14.81 -9.11 8.53
C ILE A 269 -15.97 -8.27 7.99
N MET A 270 -16.37 -8.49 6.74
CA MET A 270 -17.37 -7.70 6.02
C MET A 270 -18.83 -7.84 6.51
N LYS A 271 -19.15 -8.88 7.28
CA LYS A 271 -20.55 -9.26 7.60
C LYS A 271 -21.39 -8.13 8.21
N GLU A 272 -20.83 -7.35 9.13
CA GLU A 272 -21.55 -6.26 9.81
C GLU A 272 -21.79 -5.06 8.87
N PHE A 273 -20.81 -4.75 8.02
CA PHE A 273 -20.94 -3.73 6.98
C PHE A 273 -22.05 -4.09 6.00
N VAL A 274 -22.03 -5.31 5.47
CA VAL A 274 -23.07 -5.80 4.54
C VAL A 274 -24.45 -5.72 5.17
N ASN A 275 -24.62 -6.12 6.44
CA ASN A 275 -25.90 -6.00 7.12
C ASN A 275 -26.36 -4.55 7.31
N SER A 276 -25.42 -3.63 7.59
CA SER A 276 -25.73 -2.20 7.73
C SER A 276 -26.14 -1.59 6.39
N TRP A 277 -25.44 -1.94 5.30
CA TRP A 277 -25.80 -1.54 3.93
C TRP A 277 -27.17 -2.05 3.49
N VAL A 278 -27.47 -3.33 3.76
CA VAL A 278 -28.80 -3.90 3.52
C VAL A 278 -29.89 -3.08 4.21
N GLY A 279 -29.69 -2.72 5.48
CA GLY A 279 -30.65 -1.90 6.24
C GLY A 279 -30.77 -0.45 5.77
N ALA A 280 -29.76 0.09 5.08
CA ALA A 280 -29.76 1.45 4.55
C ALA A 280 -30.17 1.53 3.06
N SER A 281 -30.29 0.40 2.36
CA SER A 281 -30.40 0.34 0.89
C SER A 281 -31.58 1.15 0.34
N ASP A 282 -32.78 1.03 0.92
CA ASP A 282 -33.94 1.82 0.48
C ASP A 282 -33.68 3.33 0.60
N LYS A 283 -33.14 3.77 1.74
CA LYS A 283 -32.85 5.19 2.00
C LYS A 283 -31.81 5.74 1.01
N ILE A 284 -30.79 4.94 0.69
CA ILE A 284 -29.74 5.32 -0.26
C ILE A 284 -30.35 5.57 -1.63
N VAL A 285 -31.13 4.61 -2.16
CA VAL A 285 -31.76 4.74 -3.47
C VAL A 285 -32.71 5.95 -3.50
N LEU A 286 -33.53 6.14 -2.46
CA LEU A 286 -34.44 7.28 -2.36
C LEU A 286 -33.72 8.63 -2.38
N VAL A 287 -32.61 8.78 -1.64
CA VAL A 287 -31.80 10.02 -1.62
C VAL A 287 -31.25 10.33 -3.02
N VAL A 288 -30.76 9.31 -3.73
CA VAL A 288 -30.17 9.47 -5.06
C VAL A 288 -31.22 9.80 -6.11
N GLU A 289 -32.44 9.27 -5.99
CA GLU A 289 -33.55 9.57 -6.89
C GLU A 289 -34.12 10.97 -6.69
N GLN A 290 -34.00 11.55 -5.50
CA GLN A 290 -34.48 12.91 -5.19
C GLN A 290 -33.50 14.03 -5.57
N ALA A 291 -32.29 13.69 -6.03
CA ALA A 291 -31.29 14.68 -6.42
C ALA A 291 -31.74 15.49 -7.65
N SER A 292 -31.42 16.79 -7.65
CA SER A 292 -32.09 17.81 -8.47
C SER A 292 -31.36 18.22 -9.76
N SER A 293 -30.07 17.88 -9.93
CA SER A 293 -29.27 18.28 -11.12
C SER A 293 -28.69 17.09 -11.88
N VAL A 294 -28.86 17.05 -13.21
CA VAL A 294 -28.54 15.88 -14.07
C VAL A 294 -27.07 15.42 -13.97
N ALA A 295 -26.11 16.35 -13.85
CA ALA A 295 -24.69 16.02 -13.78
C ALA A 295 -24.26 15.49 -12.40
N GLU A 296 -24.71 16.12 -11.30
CA GLU A 296 -24.41 15.65 -9.93
C GLU A 296 -25.12 14.32 -9.62
N ILE A 297 -26.26 14.07 -10.26
CA ILE A 297 -26.97 12.79 -10.23
C ILE A 297 -26.11 11.67 -10.80
N ILE A 298 -25.42 11.88 -11.92
CA ILE A 298 -24.62 10.83 -12.58
C ILE A 298 -23.43 10.44 -11.71
N GLU A 299 -22.62 11.40 -11.27
CA GLU A 299 -21.44 11.11 -10.42
C GLU A 299 -21.84 10.39 -9.12
N THR A 300 -22.91 10.86 -8.48
CA THR A 300 -23.40 10.25 -7.24
C THR A 300 -23.94 8.85 -7.47
N LYS A 301 -24.71 8.64 -8.55
CA LYS A 301 -25.17 7.31 -8.95
C LYS A 301 -23.99 6.38 -9.19
N SER A 302 -22.92 6.86 -9.83
CA SER A 302 -21.71 6.05 -10.05
C SER A 302 -21.07 5.60 -8.75
N LYS A 303 -20.81 6.53 -7.81
CA LYS A 303 -20.25 6.21 -6.49
C LYS A 303 -21.13 5.24 -5.70
N VAL A 304 -22.46 5.38 -5.79
CA VAL A 304 -23.39 4.45 -5.15
C VAL A 304 -23.32 3.06 -5.77
N ILE A 305 -23.23 2.97 -7.10
CA ILE A 305 -23.07 1.70 -7.82
C ILE A 305 -21.76 1.01 -7.43
N GLU A 306 -20.65 1.73 -7.30
CA GLU A 306 -19.36 1.16 -6.88
C GLU A 306 -19.45 0.46 -5.51
N VAL A 307 -20.06 1.11 -4.52
CA VAL A 307 -20.23 0.52 -3.18
C VAL A 307 -21.27 -0.61 -3.21
N ALA A 308 -22.38 -0.43 -3.93
CA ALA A 308 -23.42 -1.43 -4.04
C ALA A 308 -22.90 -2.71 -4.71
N ALA A 309 -22.10 -2.60 -5.78
CA ALA A 309 -21.52 -3.73 -6.48
C ALA A 309 -20.65 -4.58 -5.54
N LYS A 310 -19.72 -3.97 -4.80
CA LYS A 310 -18.90 -4.65 -3.79
C LYS A 310 -19.74 -5.41 -2.76
N VAL A 311 -20.81 -4.79 -2.25
CA VAL A 311 -21.71 -5.42 -1.27
C VAL A 311 -22.50 -6.57 -1.89
N LEU A 312 -23.04 -6.38 -3.10
CA LEU A 312 -23.80 -7.39 -3.81
C LEU A 312 -22.91 -8.59 -4.17
N GLU A 313 -21.68 -8.37 -4.61
CA GLU A 313 -20.69 -9.42 -4.91
C GLU A 313 -20.41 -10.27 -3.68
N ALA A 314 -20.18 -9.64 -2.52
CA ALA A 314 -19.98 -10.37 -1.28
C ALA A 314 -21.19 -11.24 -0.90
N ILE A 315 -22.41 -10.83 -1.24
CA ILE A 315 -23.62 -11.64 -1.03
C ILE A 315 -23.73 -12.73 -2.11
N GLY A 316 -23.57 -12.38 -3.38
CA GLY A 316 -23.80 -13.22 -4.55
C GLY A 316 -22.80 -14.35 -4.71
N TYR A 317 -21.55 -14.14 -4.31
CA TYR A 317 -20.51 -15.16 -4.32
C TYR A 317 -20.34 -15.88 -2.97
N GLY A 318 -21.18 -15.55 -1.98
CA GLY A 318 -21.26 -16.29 -0.71
C GLY A 318 -20.20 -15.92 0.34
N ASN A 319 -19.43 -14.84 0.14
CA ASN A 319 -18.51 -14.31 1.16
C ASN A 319 -19.26 -13.86 2.42
N VAL A 320 -20.50 -13.38 2.26
CA VAL A 320 -21.42 -13.07 3.35
C VAL A 320 -22.77 -13.74 3.13
N ILE A 321 -23.05 -14.77 3.94
CA ILE A 321 -24.33 -15.48 3.89
C ILE A 321 -25.43 -14.68 4.60
N LEU A 322 -26.48 -14.36 3.85
CA LEU A 322 -27.68 -13.69 4.34
C LEU A 322 -28.93 -14.58 4.24
N PRO A 323 -29.93 -14.42 5.14
CA PRO A 323 -31.23 -15.04 5.00
C PRO A 323 -31.91 -14.68 3.68
N THR A 324 -32.74 -15.60 3.16
CA THR A 324 -33.46 -15.44 1.89
C THR A 324 -34.18 -14.10 1.77
N ALA A 325 -34.90 -13.67 2.81
CA ALA A 325 -35.64 -12.40 2.78
C ALA A 325 -34.73 -11.19 2.53
N LYS A 326 -33.52 -11.18 3.10
CA LYS A 326 -32.55 -10.10 2.88
C LYS A 326 -31.94 -10.15 1.48
N ARG A 327 -31.64 -11.35 0.96
CA ARG A 327 -31.13 -11.52 -0.41
C ARG A 327 -32.17 -11.08 -1.44
N LEU A 328 -33.43 -11.49 -1.27
CA LEU A 328 -34.54 -11.07 -2.12
C LEU A 328 -34.73 -9.55 -2.09
N HIS A 329 -34.73 -8.96 -0.89
CA HIS A 329 -34.82 -7.51 -0.72
C HIS A 329 -33.73 -6.78 -1.50
N MET A 330 -32.46 -7.21 -1.38
CA MET A 330 -31.35 -6.60 -2.12
C MET A 330 -31.56 -6.67 -3.64
N VAL A 331 -32.04 -7.81 -4.18
CA VAL A 331 -32.37 -7.89 -5.61
C VAL A 331 -33.48 -6.91 -5.97
N LYS A 332 -34.57 -6.87 -5.20
CA LYS A 332 -35.72 -5.99 -5.49
C LYS A 332 -35.40 -4.49 -5.41
N VAL A 333 -34.47 -4.08 -4.56
CA VAL A 333 -34.02 -2.67 -4.45
C VAL A 333 -33.03 -2.31 -5.55
N TRP A 334 -31.98 -3.11 -5.73
CA TRP A 334 -30.85 -2.72 -6.55
C TRP A 334 -31.03 -3.03 -8.03
N LEU A 335 -31.80 -4.07 -8.40
CA LEU A 335 -32.02 -4.43 -9.80
C LEU A 335 -32.72 -3.30 -10.59
N PRO A 336 -33.84 -2.70 -10.12
CA PRO A 336 -34.45 -1.56 -10.80
C PRO A 336 -33.53 -0.35 -10.88
N PHE A 337 -32.83 -0.03 -9.79
CA PHE A 337 -31.91 1.11 -9.72
C PHE A 337 -30.79 1.00 -10.76
N VAL A 338 -30.20 -0.19 -10.89
CA VAL A 338 -29.13 -0.49 -11.84
C VAL A 338 -29.61 -0.40 -13.28
N ARG A 339 -30.80 -0.94 -13.58
CA ARG A 339 -31.42 -0.88 -14.93
C ARG A 339 -31.63 0.55 -15.42
N ILE A 340 -31.99 1.45 -14.52
CA ILE A 340 -32.17 2.88 -14.85
C ILE A 340 -30.81 3.58 -14.96
N THR A 341 -29.89 3.25 -14.05
CA THR A 341 -28.64 3.98 -13.89
C THR A 341 -27.63 3.68 -15.00
N LYS A 342 -27.52 2.42 -15.46
CA LYS A 342 -26.55 2.05 -16.49
C LYS A 342 -26.72 2.82 -17.80
N PRO A 343 -27.92 2.88 -18.43
CA PRO A 343 -28.12 3.65 -19.66
C PRO A 343 -27.84 5.15 -19.48
N LEU A 344 -28.16 5.72 -18.31
CA LEU A 344 -27.88 7.12 -18.00
C LEU A 344 -26.37 7.39 -18.02
N ILE A 345 -25.57 6.54 -17.36
CA ILE A 345 -24.11 6.66 -17.34
C ILE A 345 -23.53 6.42 -18.73
N ASP A 346 -23.98 5.38 -19.44
CA ASP A 346 -23.52 5.07 -20.80
C ASP A 346 -23.75 6.28 -21.74
N SER A 347 -24.92 6.93 -21.66
CA SER A 347 -25.27 8.11 -22.46
C SER A 347 -24.45 9.37 -22.11
N ALA A 348 -24.08 9.54 -20.84
CA ALA A 348 -23.29 10.68 -20.38
C ALA A 348 -21.84 10.58 -20.84
N THR A 349 -21.28 9.36 -20.80
CA THR A 349 -19.89 9.07 -21.18
C THR A 349 -19.65 9.21 -22.68
N THR A 350 -20.67 9.02 -23.51
CA THR A 350 -20.59 9.24 -24.97
C THR A 350 -20.64 10.71 -25.40
N ASN A 351 -21.10 11.61 -24.53
CA ASN A 351 -21.44 12.99 -24.89
C ASN A 351 -20.51 14.08 -24.30
N SER A 352 -19.54 13.74 -23.44
CA SER A 352 -18.67 14.73 -22.78
C SER A 352 -17.19 14.59 -23.16
N LYS A 353 -16.45 15.71 -23.16
CA LYS A 353 -14.97 15.72 -23.28
C LYS A 353 -14.27 15.31 -21.97
N ASP A 354 -15.01 15.27 -20.86
CA ASP A 354 -14.58 14.85 -19.52
C ASP A 354 -14.85 13.35 -19.25
N ALA A 355 -14.98 12.56 -20.33
CA ALA A 355 -15.40 11.15 -20.30
C ALA A 355 -14.50 10.21 -19.49
N GLN A 356 -13.32 10.66 -19.05
CA GLN A 356 -12.36 9.81 -18.35
C GLN A 356 -12.64 9.69 -16.85
N GLU A 357 -13.27 10.69 -16.22
CA GLU A 357 -13.57 10.70 -14.77
C GLU A 357 -14.90 10.00 -14.42
N LEU A 358 -15.82 9.87 -15.36
CA LEU A 358 -17.17 9.32 -15.14
C LEU A 358 -17.34 7.88 -15.66
N LYS A 359 -16.32 7.31 -16.29
CA LYS A 359 -16.41 5.98 -16.89
C LYS A 359 -16.34 4.91 -15.80
N ILE A 360 -17.50 4.37 -15.44
CA ILE A 360 -17.55 3.09 -14.72
C ILE A 360 -16.95 2.02 -15.64
N ASP A 361 -16.07 1.21 -15.07
CA ASP A 361 -15.43 0.11 -15.76
C ASP A 361 -16.48 -0.84 -16.37
N GLY A 362 -16.27 -1.24 -17.63
CA GLY A 362 -17.09 -2.26 -18.26
C GLY A 362 -17.06 -3.59 -17.49
N GLU A 363 -15.93 -3.87 -16.85
CA GLU A 363 -15.76 -5.04 -15.97
C GLU A 363 -16.68 -4.98 -14.75
N LEU A 364 -16.90 -3.78 -14.17
CA LEU A 364 -17.80 -3.62 -13.03
C LEU A 364 -19.25 -3.97 -13.40
N TRP A 365 -19.72 -3.53 -14.56
CA TRP A 365 -21.06 -3.89 -15.03
C TRP A 365 -21.18 -5.39 -15.31
N GLN A 366 -20.17 -6.01 -15.93
CA GLN A 366 -20.18 -7.46 -16.17
C GLN A 366 -20.18 -8.28 -14.86
N SER A 367 -19.37 -7.85 -13.88
CA SER A 367 -19.33 -8.48 -12.56
C SER A 367 -20.67 -8.33 -11.83
N LEU A 368 -21.29 -7.15 -11.93
CA LEU A 368 -22.57 -6.87 -11.30
C LEU A 368 -23.72 -7.69 -11.92
N GLU A 369 -23.75 -7.87 -13.24
CA GLU A 369 -24.69 -8.78 -13.92
C GLU A 369 -24.51 -10.22 -13.43
N SER A 370 -23.28 -10.72 -13.45
CA SER A 370 -22.93 -12.07 -12.97
C SER A 370 -23.35 -12.28 -11.51
N THR A 371 -23.17 -11.23 -10.69
CA THR A 371 -23.60 -11.21 -9.30
C THR A 371 -25.11 -11.31 -9.17
N PHE A 372 -25.89 -10.54 -9.94
CA PHE A 372 -27.34 -10.65 -9.92
C PHE A 372 -27.82 -12.03 -10.38
N VAL A 373 -27.24 -12.59 -11.44
CA VAL A 373 -27.52 -13.96 -11.91
C VAL A 373 -27.32 -14.95 -10.78
N SER A 374 -26.16 -14.91 -10.10
CA SER A 374 -25.85 -15.77 -8.96
C SER A 374 -26.86 -15.56 -7.82
N MET A 375 -27.14 -14.32 -7.43
CA MET A 375 -28.08 -14.01 -6.35
C MET A 375 -29.47 -14.56 -6.66
N VAL A 376 -30.00 -14.36 -7.87
CA VAL A 376 -31.31 -14.90 -8.29
C VAL A 376 -31.32 -16.43 -8.19
N LEU A 377 -30.28 -17.11 -8.67
CA LEU A 377 -30.18 -18.57 -8.65
C LEU A 377 -30.15 -19.19 -7.24
N THR A 378 -29.85 -18.39 -6.21
CA THR A 378 -29.87 -18.79 -4.80
C THR A 378 -31.22 -18.56 -4.09
N LEU A 379 -32.17 -17.89 -4.73
CA LEU A 379 -33.51 -17.63 -4.15
C LEU A 379 -34.44 -18.85 -4.28
N PRO A 380 -35.55 -18.91 -3.53
CA PRO A 380 -36.63 -19.87 -3.76
C PRO A 380 -37.18 -19.81 -5.20
N SER A 381 -37.69 -20.95 -5.69
CA SER A 381 -38.16 -21.08 -7.08
C SER A 381 -39.29 -20.12 -7.46
N GLU A 382 -40.17 -19.78 -6.50
CA GLU A 382 -41.27 -18.82 -6.71
C GLU A 382 -40.75 -17.39 -6.85
N ASP A 383 -39.82 -16.98 -5.97
CA ASP A 383 -39.18 -15.66 -6.05
C ASP A 383 -38.38 -15.51 -7.35
N GLN A 384 -37.69 -16.58 -7.78
CA GLN A 384 -37.02 -16.61 -9.09
C GLN A 384 -38.03 -16.40 -10.23
N ALA A 385 -39.19 -17.06 -10.17
CA ALA A 385 -40.22 -16.95 -11.20
C ALA A 385 -40.77 -15.52 -11.29
N GLU A 386 -41.00 -14.84 -10.17
CA GLU A 386 -41.44 -13.44 -10.14
C GLU A 386 -40.42 -12.53 -10.86
N ILE A 387 -39.14 -12.63 -10.48
CA ILE A 387 -38.06 -11.80 -11.04
C ILE A 387 -37.87 -12.07 -12.53
N LEU A 388 -37.85 -13.33 -12.95
CA LEU A 388 -37.68 -13.72 -14.36
C LEU A 388 -38.88 -13.32 -15.21
N THR A 389 -40.10 -13.36 -14.65
CA THR A 389 -41.31 -12.89 -15.35
C THR A 389 -41.26 -11.39 -15.58
N GLU A 390 -40.85 -10.61 -14.57
CA GLU A 390 -40.64 -9.17 -14.70
C GLU A 390 -39.56 -8.85 -15.74
N TRP A 391 -38.45 -9.61 -15.74
CA TRP A 391 -37.39 -9.46 -16.74
C TRP A 391 -37.89 -9.72 -18.17
N LEU A 392 -38.61 -10.82 -18.41
CA LEU A 392 -39.17 -11.15 -19.73
C LEU A 392 -40.21 -10.14 -20.22
N GLY A 393 -40.96 -9.52 -19.31
CA GLY A 393 -42.04 -8.58 -19.63
C GLY A 393 -41.56 -7.16 -19.95
N ASN A 394 -40.27 -6.86 -19.81
CA ASN A 394 -39.77 -5.50 -19.89
C ASN A 394 -39.15 -5.24 -21.28
N GLU A 395 -39.83 -4.42 -22.08
CA GLU A 395 -39.61 -4.26 -23.54
C GLU A 395 -38.22 -3.70 -23.93
N ASN A 396 -37.40 -3.25 -22.97
CA ASN A 396 -36.14 -2.53 -23.20
C ASN A 396 -34.86 -3.23 -22.68
N ILE A 397 -34.87 -4.52 -22.31
CA ILE A 397 -33.74 -5.10 -21.57
C ILE A 397 -32.63 -5.64 -22.48
N HIS A 398 -31.45 -5.02 -22.38
CA HIS A 398 -30.16 -5.63 -22.67
C HIS A 398 -29.34 -5.94 -21.40
N TYR A 399 -29.73 -5.45 -20.22
CA TYR A 399 -28.95 -5.58 -18.98
C TYR A 399 -29.80 -5.47 -17.69
N PRO A 400 -29.56 -6.29 -16.66
CA PRO A 400 -28.74 -7.50 -16.69
C PRO A 400 -29.38 -8.57 -17.58
N ASP A 401 -28.56 -9.35 -18.30
CA ASP A 401 -28.99 -10.55 -19.00
C ASP A 401 -29.21 -11.70 -18.02
N PHE A 402 -30.46 -12.16 -17.89
CA PHE A 402 -30.82 -13.30 -17.05
C PHE A 402 -31.06 -14.60 -17.84
N THR A 403 -30.61 -14.67 -19.10
CA THR A 403 -30.79 -15.86 -19.95
C THR A 403 -30.30 -17.13 -19.27
N GLU A 404 -29.08 -17.12 -18.70
CA GLU A 404 -28.55 -18.28 -17.96
C GLU A 404 -29.43 -18.64 -16.75
N ALA A 405 -29.82 -17.65 -15.94
CA ALA A 405 -30.67 -17.88 -14.79
C ALA A 405 -32.02 -18.49 -15.18
N PHE A 406 -32.60 -18.02 -16.29
CA PHE A 406 -33.85 -18.52 -16.85
C PHE A 406 -33.74 -19.97 -17.32
N GLU A 407 -32.67 -20.33 -18.05
CA GLU A 407 -32.42 -21.70 -18.48
C GLU A 407 -32.29 -22.66 -17.29
N VAL A 408 -31.51 -22.26 -16.28
CA VAL A 408 -31.32 -23.03 -15.05
C VAL A 408 -32.63 -23.19 -14.28
N TRP A 409 -33.42 -22.13 -14.15
CA TRP A 409 -34.74 -22.20 -13.51
C TRP A 409 -35.67 -23.17 -14.26
N CYS A 410 -35.76 -23.09 -15.59
CA CYS A 410 -36.56 -24.00 -16.40
C CYS A 410 -36.15 -25.46 -16.21
N TYR A 411 -34.84 -25.73 -16.26
CA TYR A 411 -34.29 -27.07 -16.02
C TYR A 411 -34.63 -27.58 -14.62
N ARG A 412 -34.37 -26.76 -13.58
CA ARG A 412 -34.64 -27.12 -12.17
C ARG A 412 -36.13 -27.39 -11.93
N SER A 413 -37.01 -26.55 -12.45
CA SER A 413 -38.47 -26.70 -12.36
C SER A 413 -38.96 -28.00 -13.02
N LYS A 414 -38.44 -28.33 -14.21
CA LYS A 414 -38.77 -29.59 -14.91
C LYS A 414 -38.26 -30.83 -14.17
N VAL A 415 -37.04 -30.77 -13.63
CA VAL A 415 -36.43 -31.88 -12.87
C VAL A 415 -37.11 -32.06 -11.52
N ALA A 416 -37.43 -30.98 -10.80
CA ALA A 416 -38.11 -31.04 -9.50
C ALA A 416 -39.47 -31.74 -9.61
N LYS A 417 -40.24 -31.45 -10.68
CA LYS A 417 -41.50 -32.14 -10.97
C LYS A 417 -41.30 -33.65 -11.12
N ARG A 418 -40.26 -34.10 -11.83
CA ARG A 418 -39.91 -35.53 -11.96
C ARG A 418 -39.52 -36.14 -10.61
N ARG A 419 -38.60 -35.50 -9.89
CA ARG A 419 -38.12 -35.98 -8.58
C ARG A 419 -39.25 -36.09 -7.54
N LEU A 420 -40.17 -35.13 -7.52
CA LEU A 420 -41.34 -35.18 -6.64
C LEU A 420 -42.29 -36.32 -7.03
N ALA A 421 -42.53 -36.53 -8.33
CA ALA A 421 -43.33 -37.66 -8.80
C ALA A 421 -42.70 -39.01 -8.42
N ASP A 422 -41.38 -39.15 -8.56
CA ASP A 422 -40.65 -40.37 -8.18
C ASP A 422 -40.68 -40.62 -6.66
N MET A 423 -40.52 -39.57 -5.85
CA MET A 423 -40.61 -39.68 -4.38
C MET A 423 -42.02 -40.06 -3.92
N LEU A 424 -43.06 -39.47 -4.50
CA LEU A 424 -44.46 -39.81 -4.19
C LEU A 424 -44.84 -41.21 -4.71
N GLY A 425 -44.34 -41.61 -5.88
CA GLY A 425 -44.52 -42.94 -6.44
C GLY A 425 -43.87 -44.05 -5.60
N ASN A 426 -42.67 -43.80 -5.05
CA ASN A 426 -41.98 -44.72 -4.15
C ASN A 426 -42.67 -44.82 -2.77
N HIS A 427 -43.25 -43.73 -2.25
CA HIS A 427 -44.06 -43.78 -1.02
C HIS A 427 -45.43 -44.44 -1.21
N GLY A 428 -46.02 -44.40 -2.41
CA GLY A 428 -47.24 -45.16 -2.76
C GLY A 428 -47.02 -46.68 -2.80
N MET A 429 -45.82 -47.12 -3.19
CA MET A 429 -45.42 -48.55 -3.16
C MET A 429 -45.06 -49.04 -1.74
N ALA A 430 -44.63 -48.15 -0.84
CA ALA A 430 -44.33 -48.51 0.55
C ALA A 430 -45.59 -48.71 1.42
N ASN A 431 -46.72 -48.11 1.05
CA ASN A 431 -48.01 -48.24 1.77
C ASN A 431 -48.94 -49.33 1.19
N SER A 432 -48.48 -50.13 0.22
CA SER A 432 -49.25 -51.25 -0.37
C SER A 432 -48.76 -52.64 0.07
N ILE A 433 -47.91 -52.70 1.09
CA ILE A 433 -47.56 -53.93 1.80
C ILE A 433 -47.97 -53.76 3.26
N LEU A 434 -49.25 -53.97 3.56
CA LEU A 434 -49.77 -54.43 4.85
C LEU A 434 -51.19 -54.98 4.68
#